data_AF-A0A6A6MD76-F1
#
_entry.id   AF-A0A6A6MD76-F1
#
_cell.length_a   1.000
_cell.length_b   1.000
_cell.length_c   1.000
_cell.angle_alpha   90.00
_cell.angle_beta   90.00
_cell.angle_gamma   90.00
#
_symmetry.space_group_name_H-M   'P 1'
#
loop_
_entity.id
_entity.type
_entity.pdbx_description
1 polymer ?
#
loop_
_entity_poly.entity_id
_entity_poly.type
_entity_poly.pdbx_seq_one_letter_code
_entity_poly.pdbx_strand_id
1 'polypeptide(L)'
;MSVAEKKTETQEDLDRKKKKEEKAREKELKKLKAAEKAAKLKAQQESSNASHKSAAKKNAKRDAGGDENPEDYVDPKLPMDTIIRWWRISGYNTLWVPGVDHAGIATQVVVEKKLMRERHLNRHDIGREKFVSEGGLGEIVVATTRLETMLGDTAIAIHPDDKRYSHLHGKFAIHPFNGRKLPIICDAVLVDPNCGTGAVKITPAHDPNDFEVRKRHNLEFVNIFTDDDKINSNGVQSSLGSVFQGPGGGERSIAEKGLYGGAKNNEMRLGCCSRSNDVVEPMIKPSGLLTIVVWQSRLLMP
;
A
#
# COMPACT_ATOMS: atom_id res chain seq x y z
N MET A 1 -52.64 -98.66 11.49
CA MET A 1 -52.04 -97.89 10.40
C MET A 1 -52.59 -96.48 10.45
N SER A 2 -51.77 -95.48 10.79
CA SER A 2 -51.99 -94.08 10.39
C SER A 2 -50.63 -93.39 10.35
N VAL A 3 -50.23 -93.00 9.14
CA VAL A 3 -48.96 -92.34 8.84
C VAL A 3 -49.14 -90.86 9.15
N ALA A 4 -48.26 -90.27 9.96
CA ALA A 4 -48.25 -88.83 10.21
C ALA A 4 -47.63 -88.10 9.00
N GLU A 5 -48.43 -87.31 8.29
CA GLU A 5 -48.01 -86.50 7.15
C GLU A 5 -47.04 -85.39 7.58
N LYS A 6 -45.80 -85.43 7.07
CA LYS A 6 -44.86 -84.30 7.13
C LYS A 6 -45.31 -83.24 6.13
N LYS A 7 -45.72 -82.06 6.62
CA LYS A 7 -45.89 -80.85 5.79
C LYS A 7 -44.53 -80.44 5.20
N THR A 8 -44.38 -80.59 3.89
CA THR A 8 -43.25 -80.07 3.10
C THR A 8 -43.43 -78.56 2.94
N GLU A 9 -42.48 -77.76 3.46
CA GLU A 9 -42.43 -76.30 3.24
C GLU A 9 -42.32 -76.02 1.72
N THR A 10 -43.23 -75.21 1.20
CA THR A 10 -43.23 -74.81 -0.20
C THR A 10 -42.09 -73.85 -0.50
N GLN A 11 -41.53 -73.94 -1.72
CA GLN A 11 -40.37 -73.14 -2.16
C GLN A 11 -40.57 -71.62 -1.96
N GLU A 12 -41.81 -71.13 -2.11
CA GLU A 12 -42.16 -69.72 -1.89
C GLU A 12 -41.99 -69.25 -0.43
N ASP A 13 -42.21 -70.12 0.55
CA ASP A 13 -42.09 -69.78 1.97
C ASP A 13 -40.61 -69.66 2.39
N LEU A 14 -39.75 -70.51 1.82
CA LEU A 14 -38.30 -70.43 2.00
C LEU A 14 -37.73 -69.12 1.41
N ASP A 15 -38.23 -68.70 0.25
CA ASP A 15 -37.78 -67.46 -0.40
C ASP A 15 -38.26 -66.20 0.32
N ARG A 16 -39.49 -66.22 0.86
CA ARG A 16 -39.98 -65.15 1.76
C ARG A 16 -39.16 -65.04 3.04
N LYS A 17 -38.74 -66.17 3.61
CA LYS A 17 -37.88 -66.22 4.80
C LYS A 17 -36.49 -65.64 4.54
N LYS A 18 -35.84 -66.02 3.42
CA LYS A 18 -34.56 -65.46 2.99
C LYS A 18 -34.61 -63.95 2.76
N LYS A 19 -35.66 -63.46 2.10
CA LYS A 19 -35.87 -62.02 1.86
C LYS A 19 -36.07 -61.23 3.16
N LYS A 20 -36.73 -61.83 4.16
CA LYS A 20 -36.92 -61.22 5.48
C LYS A 20 -35.61 -61.17 6.29
N GLU A 21 -34.80 -62.21 6.21
CA GLU A 21 -33.46 -62.27 6.84
C GLU A 21 -32.46 -61.30 6.17
N GLU A 22 -32.49 -61.17 4.85
CA GLU A 22 -31.66 -60.20 4.13
C GLU A 22 -32.02 -58.76 4.49
N LYS A 23 -33.31 -58.43 4.55
CA LYS A 23 -33.78 -57.11 4.99
C LYS A 23 -33.42 -56.81 6.45
N ALA A 24 -33.38 -57.82 7.31
CA ALA A 24 -32.91 -57.67 8.69
C ALA A 24 -31.40 -57.40 8.73
N ARG A 25 -30.60 -58.13 7.95
CA ARG A 25 -29.13 -57.92 7.85
C ARG A 25 -28.77 -56.56 7.28
N GLU A 26 -29.50 -56.07 6.27
CA GLU A 26 -29.28 -54.73 5.72
C GLU A 26 -29.58 -53.62 6.74
N LYS A 27 -30.62 -53.80 7.56
CA LYS A 27 -30.99 -52.85 8.62
C LYS A 27 -29.92 -52.81 9.72
N GLU A 28 -29.36 -53.95 10.10
CA GLU A 28 -28.25 -54.03 11.06
C GLU A 28 -26.97 -53.41 10.50
N LEU A 29 -26.64 -53.65 9.22
CA LEU A 29 -25.50 -53.02 8.57
C LEU A 29 -25.61 -51.50 8.51
N LYS A 30 -26.82 -50.96 8.26
CA LYS A 30 -27.08 -49.51 8.28
C LYS A 30 -26.91 -48.92 9.69
N LYS A 31 -27.32 -49.63 10.75
CA LYS A 31 -27.09 -49.20 12.14
C LYS A 31 -25.60 -49.18 12.48
N LEU A 32 -24.84 -50.20 12.10
CA LEU A 32 -23.40 -50.27 12.36
C LEU A 32 -22.64 -49.13 11.67
N LYS A 33 -22.96 -48.84 10.40
CA LYS A 33 -22.37 -47.70 9.68
C LYS A 33 -22.72 -46.34 10.30
N ALA A 34 -23.94 -46.19 10.82
CA ALA A 34 -24.34 -44.96 11.52
C ALA A 34 -23.58 -44.80 12.86
N ALA A 35 -23.40 -45.88 13.61
CA ALA A 35 -22.64 -45.88 14.85
C ALA A 35 -21.15 -45.56 14.63
N GLU A 36 -20.54 -46.12 13.57
CA GLU A 36 -19.15 -45.83 13.20
C GLU A 36 -18.96 -44.35 12.81
N LYS A 37 -19.90 -43.78 12.04
CA LYS A 37 -19.87 -42.36 11.67
C LYS A 37 -19.97 -41.45 12.89
N ALA A 38 -20.82 -41.79 13.85
CA ALA A 38 -20.97 -41.05 15.10
C ALA A 38 -19.70 -41.13 15.97
N ALA A 39 -19.05 -42.29 16.05
CA ALA A 39 -17.78 -42.45 16.77
C ALA A 39 -16.65 -41.63 16.13
N LYS A 40 -16.59 -41.59 14.79
CA LYS A 40 -15.57 -40.82 14.06
C LYS A 40 -15.71 -39.31 14.24
N LEU A 41 -16.96 -38.81 14.31
CA LEU A 41 -17.27 -37.40 14.64
C LEU A 41 -16.87 -37.04 16.07
N LYS A 42 -17.12 -37.93 17.04
CA LYS A 42 -16.69 -37.72 18.44
C LYS A 42 -15.16 -37.69 18.57
N ALA A 43 -14.46 -38.61 17.90
CA ALA A 43 -12.99 -38.63 17.89
C ALA A 43 -12.39 -37.36 17.24
N GLN A 44 -13.02 -36.80 16.20
CA GLN A 44 -12.61 -35.53 15.61
C GLN A 44 -12.80 -34.35 16.59
N GLN A 45 -13.90 -34.32 17.35
CA GLN A 45 -14.14 -33.27 18.36
C GLN A 45 -13.21 -33.38 19.58
N GLU A 46 -12.76 -34.58 19.96
CA GLU A 46 -11.79 -34.76 21.04
C GLU A 46 -10.38 -34.28 20.62
N SER A 47 -10.01 -34.48 19.35
CA SER A 47 -8.73 -34.00 18.80
C SER A 47 -8.62 -32.47 18.73
N SER A 48 -9.74 -31.76 18.49
CA SER A 48 -9.77 -30.29 18.47
C SER A 48 -9.77 -29.68 19.88
N ASN A 49 -10.28 -30.38 20.90
CA ASN A 49 -10.23 -29.90 22.29
C ASN A 49 -8.85 -30.08 22.95
N ALA A 50 -8.06 -31.06 22.50
CA ALA A 50 -6.69 -31.26 22.98
C ALA A 50 -5.73 -30.14 22.49
N SER A 51 -5.92 -29.63 21.27
CA SER A 51 -5.11 -28.54 20.72
C SER A 51 -5.38 -27.20 21.43
N HIS A 52 -6.63 -26.92 21.82
CA HIS A 52 -7.00 -25.71 22.57
C HIS A 52 -6.32 -25.59 23.95
N LYS A 53 -6.12 -26.70 24.68
CA LYS A 53 -5.43 -26.67 25.99
C LYS A 53 -3.93 -26.37 25.88
N SER A 54 -3.29 -26.79 24.79
CA SER A 54 -1.86 -26.49 24.54
C SER A 54 -1.62 -25.06 24.06
N ALA A 55 -2.58 -24.47 23.34
CA ALA A 55 -2.55 -23.09 22.87
C ALA A 55 -2.73 -22.08 24.03
N ALA A 56 -3.62 -22.36 24.98
CA ALA A 56 -3.85 -21.49 26.14
C ALA A 56 -2.57 -21.30 27.00
N LYS A 57 -1.75 -22.35 27.16
CA LYS A 57 -0.51 -22.29 27.92
C LYS A 57 0.63 -21.56 27.17
N LYS A 58 0.58 -21.48 25.85
CA LYS A 58 1.55 -20.74 25.02
C LYS A 58 1.23 -19.24 24.94
N ASN A 59 -0.04 -18.85 24.96
CA ASN A 59 -0.44 -17.42 24.93
C ASN A 59 -0.09 -16.69 26.23
N ALA A 60 -0.25 -17.32 27.39
CA ALA A 60 0.07 -16.70 28.68
C ALA A 60 1.53 -16.26 28.84
N LYS A 61 2.46 -16.80 28.04
CA LYS A 61 3.88 -16.40 28.04
C LYS A 61 4.21 -15.26 27.06
N ARG A 62 3.33 -14.98 26.08
CA ARG A 62 3.51 -13.87 25.12
C ARG A 62 2.90 -12.56 25.61
N ASP A 63 1.86 -12.64 26.45
CA ASP A 63 1.21 -11.45 27.01
C ASP A 63 1.97 -10.83 28.19
N ALA A 64 3.11 -11.41 28.58
CA ALA A 64 3.98 -10.90 29.64
C ALA A 64 5.21 -10.19 29.04
N GLY A 65 5.04 -8.90 28.72
CA GLY A 65 6.11 -7.90 28.83
C GLY A 65 7.11 -7.81 27.67
N GLY A 66 6.77 -6.99 26.69
CA GLY A 66 7.68 -6.42 25.72
C GLY A 66 6.90 -5.53 24.76
N ASP A 67 6.78 -4.24 25.09
CA ASP A 67 6.26 -3.23 24.16
C ASP A 67 7.17 -3.20 22.93
N GLU A 68 6.77 -3.89 21.86
CA GLU A 68 7.37 -3.75 20.55
C GLU A 68 6.83 -2.45 19.93
N ASN A 69 7.45 -1.33 20.32
CA ASN A 69 7.24 -0.03 19.69
C ASN A 69 7.65 -0.13 18.19
N PRO A 70 6.76 0.19 17.24
CA PRO A 70 7.08 0.12 15.80
C PRO A 70 8.21 1.06 15.36
N GLU A 71 8.56 2.05 16.19
CA GLU A 71 9.59 3.05 15.90
C GLU A 71 11.03 2.57 16.20
N ASP A 72 11.19 1.45 16.90
CA ASP A 72 12.50 0.94 17.35
C ASP A 72 12.98 -0.30 16.59
N TYR A 73 12.45 -0.56 15.38
CA TYR A 73 12.99 -1.62 14.51
C TYR A 73 14.34 -1.20 13.92
N VAL A 74 15.39 -1.34 14.73
CA VAL A 74 16.77 -1.27 14.28
C VAL A 74 17.08 -2.62 13.63
N ASP A 75 17.13 -2.65 12.31
CA ASP A 75 17.52 -3.84 11.55
C ASP A 75 18.88 -4.34 12.07
N PRO A 76 18.97 -5.51 12.73
CA PRO A 76 20.23 -6.04 13.18
C PRO A 76 21.02 -6.40 11.93
N LYS A 77 21.96 -5.53 11.51
CA LYS A 77 22.85 -5.68 10.32
C LYS A 77 22.87 -7.12 9.83
N LEU A 78 22.00 -7.42 8.86
CA LEU A 78 21.64 -8.78 8.53
C LEU A 78 22.90 -9.59 8.20
N PRO A 79 22.98 -10.88 8.58
CA PRO A 79 24.08 -11.76 8.16
C PRO A 79 24.34 -11.67 6.66
N MET A 80 23.29 -11.45 5.86
CA MET A 80 23.39 -11.24 4.42
C MET A 80 24.11 -9.96 4.01
N ASP A 81 23.95 -8.83 4.71
CA ASP A 81 24.72 -7.60 4.41
C ASP A 81 26.22 -7.84 4.62
N THR A 82 26.58 -8.52 5.71
CA THR A 82 27.96 -8.89 6.02
C THR A 82 28.55 -9.83 4.97
N ILE A 83 27.78 -10.84 4.55
CA ILE A 83 28.18 -11.81 3.52
C ILE A 83 28.36 -11.09 2.17
N ILE A 84 27.39 -10.30 1.73
CA ILE A 84 27.46 -9.58 0.46
C ILE A 84 28.67 -8.64 0.41
N ARG A 85 28.96 -7.91 1.50
CA ARG A 85 30.16 -7.07 1.60
C ARG A 85 31.45 -7.91 1.52
N TRP A 86 31.52 -9.03 2.22
CA TRP A 86 32.68 -9.93 2.17
C TRP A 86 32.94 -10.45 0.75
N TRP A 87 31.91 -10.93 0.05
CA TRP A 87 32.02 -11.41 -1.33
C TRP A 87 32.41 -10.30 -2.32
N ARG A 88 31.88 -9.09 -2.12
CA ARG A 88 32.24 -7.91 -2.91
C ARG A 88 33.72 -7.51 -2.70
N ILE A 89 34.20 -7.52 -1.45
CA ILE A 89 35.61 -7.25 -1.11
C ILE A 89 36.52 -8.35 -1.65
N SER A 90 36.02 -9.60 -1.71
CA SER A 90 36.74 -10.75 -2.25
C SER A 90 36.77 -10.78 -3.80
N GLY A 91 36.29 -9.72 -4.46
CA GLY A 91 36.38 -9.54 -5.92
C GLY A 91 35.26 -10.20 -6.73
N TYR A 92 34.22 -10.72 -6.08
CA TYR A 92 33.10 -11.34 -6.77
C TYR A 92 32.02 -10.31 -7.15
N ASN A 93 31.39 -10.51 -8.31
CA ASN A 93 30.25 -9.69 -8.73
C ASN A 93 28.99 -10.12 -7.95
N THR A 94 28.63 -9.36 -6.91
CA THR A 94 27.50 -9.63 -6.02
C THR A 94 26.28 -8.77 -6.37
N LEU A 95 25.13 -9.39 -6.62
CA LEU A 95 23.84 -8.71 -6.73
C LEU A 95 22.98 -9.04 -5.50
N TRP A 96 22.63 -8.02 -4.72
CA TRP A 96 21.61 -8.14 -3.67
C TRP A 96 20.35 -7.44 -4.16
N VAL A 97 19.27 -8.20 -4.31
CA VAL A 97 17.95 -7.67 -4.65
C VAL A 97 17.13 -7.65 -3.36
N PRO A 98 17.08 -6.53 -2.63
CA PRO A 98 16.15 -6.40 -1.53
C PRO A 98 14.71 -6.45 -2.06
N GLY A 99 13.83 -7.11 -1.32
CA GLY A 99 12.42 -7.21 -1.66
C GLY A 99 11.59 -7.36 -0.39
N VAL A 100 10.39 -6.79 -0.42
CA VAL A 100 9.40 -6.94 0.64
C VAL A 100 8.23 -7.69 0.04
N ASP A 101 7.74 -8.74 0.72
CA ASP A 101 6.55 -9.43 0.29
C ASP A 101 5.30 -8.68 0.74
N HIS A 102 4.22 -8.84 -0.03
CA HIS A 102 2.92 -8.25 0.30
C HIS A 102 2.26 -8.93 1.53
N ALA A 103 2.75 -10.13 1.88
CA ALA A 103 2.35 -10.93 3.03
C ALA A 103 0.82 -10.92 3.28
N GLY A 104 0.01 -11.12 2.24
CA GLY A 104 -1.39 -10.66 2.20
C GLY A 104 -2.26 -11.06 3.40
N ILE A 105 -2.20 -12.32 3.84
CA ILE A 105 -2.97 -12.77 5.01
C ILE A 105 -2.36 -12.25 6.32
N ALA A 106 -1.02 -12.20 6.41
CA ALA A 106 -0.34 -11.75 7.61
C ALA A 106 -0.55 -10.24 7.84
N THR A 107 -0.40 -9.42 6.80
CA THR A 107 -0.65 -7.97 6.85
C THR A 107 -2.11 -7.69 7.16
N GLN A 108 -3.05 -8.42 6.55
CA GLN A 108 -4.46 -8.29 6.86
C GLN A 108 -4.78 -8.55 8.34
N VAL A 109 -4.25 -9.63 8.93
CA VAL A 109 -4.49 -9.93 10.35
C VAL A 109 -3.88 -8.88 11.27
N VAL A 110 -2.72 -8.32 10.92
CA VAL A 110 -2.09 -7.23 11.68
C VAL A 110 -2.95 -5.97 11.63
N VAL A 111 -3.45 -5.60 10.44
CA VAL A 111 -4.35 -4.44 10.28
C VAL A 111 -5.67 -4.66 11.02
N GLU A 112 -6.28 -5.85 10.93
CA GLU A 112 -7.49 -6.20 11.70
C GLU A 112 -7.28 -6.07 13.22
N LYS A 113 -6.13 -6.55 13.73
CA LYS A 113 -5.78 -6.42 15.15
C LYS A 113 -5.55 -4.97 15.57
N LYS A 114 -4.94 -4.16 14.71
CA LYS A 114 -4.73 -2.72 14.94
C LYS A 114 -6.08 -2.00 15.03
N LEU A 115 -6.97 -2.23 14.05
CA LEU A 115 -8.33 -1.69 14.02
C LEU A 115 -9.11 -2.01 15.30
N MET A 116 -9.00 -3.26 15.75
CA MET A 116 -9.65 -3.73 16.97
C MET A 116 -9.10 -3.05 18.22
N ARG A 117 -7.78 -2.89 18.32
CA ARG A 117 -7.12 -2.27 19.48
C ARG A 117 -7.45 -0.78 19.60
N GLU A 118 -7.40 -0.06 18.49
CA GLU A 118 -7.51 1.40 18.49
C GLU A 118 -8.97 1.86 18.47
N ARG A 119 -9.82 1.21 17.66
CA ARG A 119 -11.17 1.69 17.33
C ARG A 119 -12.28 0.70 17.67
N HIS A 120 -11.95 -0.51 18.12
CA HIS A 120 -12.91 -1.59 18.40
C HIS A 120 -13.84 -1.90 17.21
N LEU A 121 -13.34 -1.69 15.99
CA LEU A 121 -14.07 -1.90 14.73
C LEU A 121 -13.54 -3.14 14.00
N ASN A 122 -14.40 -3.84 13.27
CA ASN A 122 -14.04 -4.93 12.37
C ASN A 122 -13.82 -4.43 10.93
N ARG A 123 -13.10 -5.24 10.12
CA ARG A 123 -12.98 -5.03 8.66
C ARG A 123 -14.33 -4.88 7.94
N HIS A 124 -15.38 -5.50 8.49
CA HIS A 124 -16.72 -5.50 7.91
C HIS A 124 -17.44 -4.17 8.16
N ASP A 125 -17.08 -3.46 9.23
CA ASP A 125 -17.73 -2.22 9.63
C ASP A 125 -17.23 -1.02 8.80
N ILE A 126 -15.95 -1.06 8.37
CA ILE A 126 -15.32 0.01 7.60
C ILE A 126 -15.35 -0.21 6.08
N GLY A 127 -15.57 -1.44 5.61
CA GLY A 127 -15.58 -1.79 4.19
C GLY A 127 -14.18 -1.92 3.56
N ARG A 128 -14.12 -2.48 2.34
CA ARG A 128 -12.87 -2.87 1.68
C ARG A 128 -11.93 -1.70 1.39
N GLU A 129 -12.45 -0.59 0.86
CA GLU A 129 -11.60 0.53 0.45
C GLU A 129 -10.91 1.20 1.65
N LYS A 130 -11.66 1.45 2.73
CA LYS A 130 -11.10 2.00 3.97
C LYS A 130 -10.14 1.02 4.64
N PHE A 131 -10.43 -0.28 4.59
CA PHE A 131 -9.54 -1.31 5.16
C PHE A 131 -8.20 -1.38 4.42
N VAL A 132 -8.20 -1.23 3.08
CA VAL A 132 -6.96 -1.16 2.29
C VAL A 132 -6.18 0.13 2.61
N SER A 133 -6.88 1.25 2.85
CA SER A 133 -6.27 2.52 3.27
C SER A 133 -5.69 2.47 4.68
N GLU A 134 -6.32 1.72 5.61
CA GLU A 134 -5.83 1.48 6.99
C GLU A 134 -4.51 0.69 7.02
N GLY A 135 -4.25 -0.14 6.00
CA GLY A 135 -2.92 -0.73 5.78
C GLY A 135 -1.87 0.26 5.26
N GLY A 136 -2.31 1.45 4.82
CA GLY A 136 -1.49 2.59 4.48
C GLY A 136 -1.02 3.38 5.71
N LEU A 137 -0.03 4.23 5.50
CA LEU A 137 0.68 4.94 6.58
C LEU A 137 0.03 6.26 6.98
N GLY A 138 -1.25 6.44 6.65
CA GLY A 138 -1.99 7.69 6.84
C GLY A 138 -1.98 8.59 5.61
N GLU A 139 -2.25 9.87 5.83
CA GLU A 139 -2.38 10.90 4.80
C GLU A 139 -1.26 11.94 4.97
N ILE A 140 -0.81 12.51 3.86
CA ILE A 140 0.15 13.62 3.86
C ILE A 140 -0.53 14.86 3.29
N VAL A 141 -0.54 15.94 4.08
CA VAL A 141 -1.12 17.22 3.67
C VAL A 141 -0.01 18.09 3.07
N VAL A 142 -0.21 18.52 1.83
CA VAL A 142 0.75 19.34 1.08
C VAL A 142 0.14 20.71 0.82
N ALA A 143 0.87 21.77 1.18
CA ALA A 143 0.49 23.13 0.82
C ALA A 143 0.99 23.48 -0.59
N THR A 144 0.13 24.04 -1.45
CA THR A 144 0.52 24.52 -2.77
C THR A 144 -0.33 25.74 -3.16
N THR A 145 0.27 26.67 -3.89
CA THR A 145 -0.42 27.80 -4.53
C THR A 145 -0.81 27.52 -5.98
N ARG A 146 -0.22 26.50 -6.60
CA ARG A 146 -0.42 26.10 -8.00
C ARG A 146 -1.05 24.72 -8.01
N LEU A 147 -2.37 24.66 -8.15
CA LEU A 147 -3.10 23.39 -8.10
C LEU A 147 -2.94 22.65 -9.42
N GLU A 148 -2.96 23.36 -10.54
CA GLU A 148 -2.82 22.85 -11.91
C GLU A 148 -1.54 22.03 -12.10
N THR A 149 -0.43 22.47 -11.50
CA THR A 149 0.85 21.78 -11.59
C THR A 149 0.90 20.47 -10.82
N MET A 150 -0.04 20.20 -9.90
CA MET A 150 -0.04 18.94 -9.15
C MET A 150 -0.11 17.73 -10.06
N LEU A 151 -0.78 17.86 -11.20
CA LEU A 151 -0.89 16.78 -12.18
C LEU A 151 0.46 16.37 -12.75
N GLY A 152 1.49 17.22 -12.66
CA GLY A 152 2.86 16.93 -13.07
C GLY A 152 3.74 16.42 -11.94
N ASP A 153 3.18 16.16 -10.76
CA ASP A 153 3.97 15.78 -9.60
C ASP A 153 4.69 14.45 -9.81
N THR A 154 5.92 14.40 -9.33
CA THR A 154 6.80 13.23 -9.42
C THR A 154 7.30 12.76 -8.06
N ALA A 155 7.20 13.59 -7.02
CA ALA A 155 7.54 13.26 -5.65
C ALA A 155 6.86 14.21 -4.67
N ILE A 156 6.92 13.88 -3.38
CA ILE A 156 6.65 14.80 -2.28
C ILE A 156 7.95 14.93 -1.47
N ALA A 157 8.41 16.15 -1.22
CA ALA A 157 9.56 16.40 -0.37
C ALA A 157 9.13 16.78 1.05
N ILE A 158 9.87 16.24 2.00
CA ILE A 158 9.79 16.57 3.42
C ILE A 158 11.19 16.87 3.95
N HIS A 159 11.28 17.59 5.07
CA HIS A 159 12.57 17.83 5.70
C HIS A 159 13.00 16.58 6.50
N PRO A 160 14.27 16.12 6.40
CA PRO A 160 14.75 14.92 7.09
C PRO A 160 14.64 15.00 8.62
N ASP A 161 14.77 16.20 9.19
CA ASP A 161 14.68 16.39 10.65
C ASP A 161 13.26 16.73 11.14
N ASP A 162 12.25 16.74 10.26
CA ASP A 162 10.87 17.01 10.67
C ASP A 162 10.24 15.76 11.29
N LYS A 163 10.15 15.76 12.63
CA LYS A 163 9.56 14.68 13.43
C LYS A 163 8.13 14.33 13.03
N ARG A 164 7.37 15.28 12.48
CA ARG A 164 5.98 15.04 12.04
C ARG A 164 5.93 14.02 10.90
N TYR A 165 6.97 13.98 10.06
CA TYR A 165 7.02 13.17 8.85
C TYR A 165 8.10 12.08 8.86
N SER A 166 8.79 11.87 9.99
CA SER A 166 9.83 10.83 10.11
C SER A 166 9.32 9.44 9.75
N HIS A 167 8.07 9.14 10.10
CA HIS A 167 7.41 7.89 9.75
C HIS A 167 7.06 7.78 8.25
N LEU A 168 7.25 8.81 7.43
CA LEU A 168 6.98 8.81 5.98
C LEU A 168 8.26 8.77 5.13
N HIS A 169 9.45 8.74 5.73
CA HIS A 169 10.72 8.70 5.02
C HIS A 169 10.80 7.48 4.08
N GLY A 170 11.10 7.72 2.79
CA GLY A 170 11.28 6.68 1.78
C GLY A 170 10.00 5.91 1.41
N LYS A 171 8.84 6.36 1.90
CA LYS A 171 7.53 5.77 1.58
C LYS A 171 6.95 6.40 0.32
N PHE A 172 5.76 5.94 -0.06
CA PHE A 172 5.08 6.41 -1.27
C PHE A 172 3.70 6.94 -0.91
N ALA A 173 3.31 8.04 -1.55
CA ALA A 173 1.95 8.54 -1.58
C ALA A 173 1.29 8.18 -2.91
N ILE A 174 -0.04 8.03 -2.92
CA ILE A 174 -0.81 7.86 -4.16
C ILE A 174 -1.34 9.22 -4.58
N HIS A 175 -1.02 9.63 -5.80
CA HIS A 175 -1.51 10.89 -6.34
C HIS A 175 -3.03 10.83 -6.56
N PRO A 176 -3.80 11.85 -6.12
CA PRO A 176 -5.25 11.78 -6.05
C PRO A 176 -5.98 11.73 -7.41
N PHE A 177 -5.41 12.29 -8.49
CA PHE A 177 -6.06 12.33 -9.81
C PHE A 177 -5.60 11.26 -10.80
N ASN A 178 -4.29 11.01 -10.90
CA ASN A 178 -3.72 10.08 -11.88
C ASN A 178 -3.32 8.71 -11.27
N GLY A 179 -3.40 8.54 -9.94
CA GLY A 179 -3.06 7.29 -9.27
C GLY A 179 -1.57 6.93 -9.28
N ARG A 180 -0.67 7.83 -9.71
CA ARG A 180 0.77 7.59 -9.69
C ARG A 180 1.26 7.40 -8.25
N LYS A 181 2.28 6.54 -8.09
CA LYS A 181 3.00 6.39 -6.83
C LYS A 181 4.08 7.46 -6.75
N LEU A 182 3.91 8.42 -5.86
CA LEU A 182 4.87 9.49 -5.61
C LEU A 182 5.81 9.08 -4.47
N PRO A 183 7.13 8.94 -4.69
CA PRO A 183 8.08 8.78 -3.61
C PRO A 183 8.06 9.99 -2.67
N ILE A 184 8.14 9.73 -1.38
CA ILE A 184 8.33 10.73 -0.33
C ILE A 184 9.83 10.83 -0.04
N ILE A 185 10.44 11.91 -0.51
CA ILE A 185 11.88 12.15 -0.45
C ILE A 185 12.23 13.13 0.67
N CYS A 186 13.44 13.00 1.20
CA CYS A 186 13.96 13.93 2.21
C CYS A 186 14.86 14.97 1.54
N ASP A 187 14.47 16.25 1.57
CA ASP A 187 15.26 17.34 0.99
C ASP A 187 15.29 18.55 1.93
N ALA A 188 16.41 18.71 2.65
CA ALA A 188 16.63 19.82 3.58
C ALA A 188 16.91 21.17 2.89
N VAL A 189 17.16 21.17 1.58
CA VAL A 189 17.50 22.39 0.83
C VAL A 189 16.24 23.11 0.35
N LEU A 190 15.25 22.33 -0.11
CA LEU A 190 13.98 22.87 -0.59
C LEU A 190 12.99 23.12 0.55
N VAL A 191 12.89 22.17 1.49
CA VAL A 191 11.79 22.14 2.45
C VAL A 191 12.15 22.90 3.71
N ASP A 192 11.40 23.97 4.01
CA ASP A 192 11.40 24.60 5.33
C ASP A 192 10.24 24.02 6.17
N PRO A 193 10.51 23.33 7.30
CA PRO A 193 9.47 22.80 8.18
C PRO A 193 8.47 23.84 8.70
N ASN A 194 8.88 25.12 8.77
CA ASN A 194 8.03 26.21 9.27
C ASN A 194 7.11 26.79 8.19
N CYS A 195 7.36 26.47 6.92
CA CYS A 195 6.58 26.97 5.80
C CYS A 195 5.43 26.02 5.46
N GLY A 196 4.19 26.53 5.51
CA GLY A 196 3.00 25.76 5.16
C GLY A 196 2.83 24.52 6.06
N THR A 197 2.74 23.34 5.45
CA THR A 197 2.65 22.07 6.18
C THR A 197 4.02 21.48 6.53
N GLY A 198 5.11 21.96 5.92
CA GLY A 198 6.42 21.29 5.98
C GLY A 198 6.56 20.11 5.00
N ALA A 199 5.59 19.94 4.09
CA ALA A 199 5.65 19.00 2.97
C ALA A 199 5.36 19.73 1.65
N VAL A 200 6.17 19.49 0.63
CA VAL A 200 6.14 20.21 -0.65
C VAL A 200 5.96 19.23 -1.79
N LYS A 201 5.00 19.47 -2.69
CA LYS A 201 4.87 18.68 -3.93
C LYS A 201 5.99 19.06 -4.90
N ILE A 202 6.54 18.09 -5.60
CA ILE A 202 7.65 18.32 -6.54
C ILE A 202 7.15 18.14 -7.97
N THR A 203 7.16 19.24 -8.73
CA THR A 203 6.80 19.31 -10.16
C THR A 203 7.98 19.79 -11.00
N PRO A 204 8.98 18.93 -11.29
CA PRO A 204 10.27 19.35 -11.85
C PRO A 204 10.21 20.05 -13.21
N ALA A 205 9.15 19.84 -13.98
CA ALA A 205 8.99 20.45 -15.30
C ALA A 205 8.48 21.90 -15.27
N HIS A 206 7.91 22.34 -14.14
CA HIS A 206 7.12 23.57 -14.03
C HIS A 206 7.54 24.49 -12.88
N ASP A 207 8.59 24.16 -12.14
CA ASP A 207 9.19 25.01 -11.12
C ASP A 207 10.73 24.88 -11.11
N PRO A 208 11.50 25.99 -11.10
CA PRO A 208 12.96 25.95 -11.09
C PRO A 208 13.58 25.33 -9.84
N ASN A 209 12.96 25.48 -8.67
CA ASN A 209 13.48 24.88 -7.43
C ASN A 209 13.25 23.37 -7.46
N ASP A 210 12.09 22.93 -7.94
CA ASP A 210 11.77 21.51 -8.13
C ASP A 210 12.68 20.85 -9.19
N PHE A 211 13.08 21.60 -10.21
CA PHE A 211 14.03 21.14 -11.21
C PHE A 211 15.39 20.76 -10.58
N GLU A 212 15.88 21.55 -9.62
CA GLU A 212 17.10 21.24 -8.89
C GLU A 212 16.92 20.07 -7.91
N VAL A 213 15.76 19.95 -7.26
CA VAL A 213 15.41 18.78 -6.42
C VAL A 213 15.46 17.51 -7.24
N ARG A 214 14.89 17.54 -8.45
CA ARG A 214 14.95 16.43 -9.39
C ARG A 214 16.38 16.02 -9.70
N LYS A 215 17.30 16.97 -9.92
CA LYS A 215 18.72 16.63 -10.19
C LYS A 215 19.37 15.95 -9.00
N ARG A 216 19.04 16.37 -7.77
CA ARG A 216 19.58 15.76 -6.54
C ARG A 216 19.06 14.35 -6.30
N HIS A 217 17.77 14.11 -6.56
CA HIS A 217 17.09 12.85 -6.24
C HIS A 217 16.78 11.96 -7.46
N ASN A 218 17.26 12.34 -8.64
CA ASN A 218 17.06 11.63 -9.91
C ASN A 218 15.58 11.31 -10.22
N LEU A 219 14.70 12.31 -10.09
CA LEU A 219 13.27 12.16 -10.39
C LEU A 219 12.98 12.25 -11.90
N GLU A 220 11.78 11.85 -12.31
CA GLU A 220 11.34 11.97 -13.71
C GLU A 220 10.96 13.41 -14.07
N PHE A 221 10.99 13.72 -15.37
CA PHE A 221 10.40 14.97 -15.89
C PHE A 221 9.06 14.66 -16.53
N VAL A 222 7.98 15.16 -15.92
CA VAL A 222 6.62 15.04 -16.45
C VAL A 222 6.15 16.42 -16.86
N ASN A 223 6.21 16.71 -18.16
CA ASN A 223 5.64 17.94 -18.70
C ASN A 223 4.14 17.74 -18.97
N ILE A 224 3.31 18.58 -18.33
CA ILE A 224 1.84 18.49 -18.41
C ILE A 224 1.22 19.59 -19.26
N PHE A 225 1.95 20.65 -19.59
CA PHE A 225 1.41 21.76 -20.38
C PHE A 225 1.86 21.69 -21.83
N THR A 226 0.98 22.11 -22.73
CA THR A 226 1.30 22.39 -24.14
C THR A 226 1.77 23.84 -24.30
N ASP A 227 2.26 24.18 -25.50
CA ASP A 227 2.66 25.55 -25.83
C ASP A 227 1.51 26.57 -25.72
N ASP A 228 0.27 26.10 -25.84
CA ASP A 228 -0.96 26.90 -25.70
C ASP A 228 -1.50 26.92 -24.27
N ASP A 229 -0.68 26.55 -23.27
CA ASP A 229 -1.05 26.45 -21.87
C ASP A 229 -2.28 25.56 -21.64
N LYS A 230 -2.31 24.37 -22.26
CA LYS A 230 -3.36 23.36 -22.03
C LYS A 230 -2.79 22.11 -21.37
N ILE A 231 -3.58 21.49 -20.48
CA ILE A 231 -3.20 20.21 -19.88
C ILE A 231 -3.24 19.11 -20.93
N ASN A 232 -2.11 18.41 -21.11
CA ASN A 232 -1.95 17.28 -22.01
C ASN A 232 -2.33 15.94 -21.33
N SER A 233 -2.19 14.83 -22.06
CA SER A 233 -2.52 13.49 -21.58
C SER A 233 -1.64 12.96 -20.44
N ASN A 234 -0.46 13.55 -20.21
CA ASN A 234 0.43 13.13 -19.13
C ASN A 234 -0.14 13.53 -17.77
N GLY A 235 -0.83 14.67 -17.69
CA GLY A 235 -1.41 15.16 -16.44
C GLY A 235 -2.57 14.28 -15.97
N VAL A 236 -3.65 14.26 -16.76
CA VAL A 236 -4.89 13.50 -16.50
C VAL A 236 -5.54 13.10 -17.84
N GLN A 237 -6.57 12.25 -17.78
CA GLN A 237 -7.43 12.02 -18.94
C GLN A 237 -7.97 13.34 -19.48
N SER A 238 -8.04 13.46 -20.81
CA SER A 238 -8.34 14.70 -21.53
C SER A 238 -9.65 15.38 -21.09
N SER A 239 -10.66 14.62 -20.67
CA SER A 239 -11.92 15.15 -20.15
C SER A 239 -11.78 15.87 -18.80
N LEU A 240 -10.84 15.43 -17.95
CA LEU A 240 -10.60 16.01 -16.63
C LEU A 240 -9.65 17.22 -16.71
N GLY A 241 -8.77 17.27 -17.72
CA GLY A 241 -7.80 18.36 -17.90
C GLY A 241 -8.48 19.72 -18.07
N SER A 242 -9.46 19.82 -18.97
CA SER A 242 -10.20 21.07 -19.21
C SER A 242 -11.00 21.54 -17.98
N VAL A 243 -11.52 20.61 -17.19
CA VAL A 243 -12.24 20.93 -15.94
C VAL A 243 -11.29 21.47 -14.89
N PHE A 244 -10.12 20.85 -14.75
CA PHE A 244 -9.10 21.23 -13.78
C PHE A 244 -8.50 22.61 -14.07
N GLN A 245 -8.34 22.95 -15.35
CA GLN A 245 -7.74 24.20 -15.82
C GLN A 245 -8.68 25.41 -15.78
N GLY A 246 -9.99 25.18 -15.72
CA GLY A 246 -10.97 26.26 -15.60
C GLY A 246 -10.81 27.04 -14.28
N PRO A 247 -11.34 28.27 -14.17
CA PRO A 247 -11.30 29.05 -12.93
C PRO A 247 -11.85 28.26 -11.74
N GLY A 248 -11.04 28.13 -10.67
CA GLY A 248 -11.37 27.32 -9.49
C GLY A 248 -11.62 25.83 -9.79
N GLY A 249 -11.19 25.33 -10.95
CA GLY A 249 -11.38 23.96 -11.41
C GLY A 249 -10.67 22.96 -10.52
N GLY A 250 -9.36 23.18 -10.30
CA GLY A 250 -8.56 22.35 -9.40
C GLY A 250 -9.12 22.28 -7.97
N GLU A 251 -9.53 23.42 -7.41
CA GLU A 251 -10.12 23.48 -6.06
C GLU A 251 -11.41 22.67 -5.97
N ARG A 252 -12.33 22.84 -6.94
CA ARG A 252 -13.57 22.07 -7.03
C ARG A 252 -13.31 20.56 -7.17
N SER A 253 -12.38 20.18 -8.05
CA SER A 253 -12.01 18.78 -8.26
C SER A 253 -11.41 18.11 -7.01
N ILE A 254 -10.69 18.87 -6.18
CA ILE A 254 -10.15 18.38 -4.90
C ILE A 254 -11.26 18.30 -3.84
N ALA A 255 -12.13 19.31 -3.80
CA ALA A 255 -13.26 19.35 -2.87
C ALA A 255 -14.27 18.23 -3.13
N GLU A 256 -14.57 17.91 -4.40
CA GLU A 256 -15.42 16.78 -4.80
C GLU A 256 -14.89 15.43 -4.31
N LYS A 257 -13.57 15.30 -4.16
CA LYS A 257 -12.91 14.11 -3.60
C LYS A 257 -12.79 14.13 -2.08
N GLY A 258 -13.20 15.21 -1.42
CA GLY A 258 -13.08 15.38 0.03
C GLY A 258 -11.64 15.56 0.51
N LEU A 259 -10.71 15.95 -0.37
CA LEU A 259 -9.27 16.08 -0.07
C LEU A 259 -8.83 17.52 0.21
N TYR A 260 -9.79 18.45 0.27
CA TYR A 260 -9.49 19.87 0.42
C TYR A 260 -9.21 20.22 1.89
N GLY A 261 -7.98 20.62 2.19
CA GLY A 261 -7.53 20.96 3.55
C GLY A 261 -7.76 22.43 3.96
N GLY A 262 -8.27 23.26 3.06
CA GLY A 262 -8.47 24.70 3.29
C GLY A 262 -7.53 25.59 2.45
N ALA A 263 -7.86 26.87 2.37
CA ALA A 263 -7.05 27.90 1.72
C ALA A 263 -6.71 29.04 2.70
N LYS A 264 -5.51 29.59 2.55
CA LYS A 264 -5.06 30.80 3.22
C LYS A 264 -4.45 31.72 2.16
N ASN A 265 -4.63 33.02 2.34
CA ASN A 265 -4.00 33.99 1.44
C ASN A 265 -2.49 33.92 1.62
N ASN A 266 -1.76 33.87 0.50
CA ASN A 266 -0.31 33.78 0.49
C ASN A 266 0.23 34.82 -0.49
N GLU A 267 0.96 35.81 0.00
CA GLU A 267 1.63 36.77 -0.86
C GLU A 267 2.82 36.08 -1.55
N MET A 268 2.81 36.08 -2.88
CA MET A 268 3.87 35.47 -3.67
C MET A 268 4.38 36.42 -4.75
N ARG A 269 5.65 36.25 -5.13
CA ARG A 269 6.23 36.94 -6.28
C ARG A 269 6.06 36.07 -7.52
N LEU A 270 5.36 36.60 -8.52
CA LEU A 270 5.22 35.97 -9.82
C LEU A 270 6.34 36.44 -10.75
N GLY A 271 6.86 35.51 -11.57
CA GLY A 271 7.74 35.87 -12.67
C GLY A 271 6.91 36.51 -13.78
N CYS A 272 7.25 37.74 -14.17
CA CYS A 272 6.58 38.44 -15.26
C CYS A 272 7.53 38.71 -16.43
N CYS A 273 7.01 38.65 -17.65
CA CYS A 273 7.72 39.01 -18.86
C CYS A 273 8.03 40.51 -18.83
N SER A 274 9.30 40.90 -18.99
CA SER A 274 9.68 42.32 -18.95
C SER A 274 9.10 43.16 -20.08
N ARG A 275 8.59 42.54 -21.15
CA ARG A 275 8.03 43.22 -22.33
C ARG A 275 6.52 43.30 -22.29
N SER A 276 5.84 42.17 -22.13
CA SER A 276 4.37 42.11 -22.14
C SER A 276 3.75 42.22 -20.75
N ASN A 277 4.55 42.08 -19.69
CA ASN A 277 4.12 42.00 -18.30
C ASN A 277 3.21 40.79 -17.97
N ASP A 278 3.07 39.84 -18.91
CA ASP A 278 2.37 38.59 -18.68
C ASP A 278 3.12 37.71 -17.68
N VAL A 279 2.38 36.90 -16.93
CA VAL A 279 2.95 35.90 -16.03
C VAL A 279 3.66 34.82 -16.85
N VAL A 280 4.90 34.50 -16.46
CA VAL A 280 5.74 33.52 -17.16
C VAL A 280 5.52 32.14 -16.56
N GLU A 281 5.22 31.18 -17.42
CA GLU A 281 5.11 29.77 -17.06
C GLU A 281 6.46 29.06 -17.29
N PRO A 282 7.10 28.51 -16.24
CA PRO A 282 8.29 27.68 -16.40
C PRO A 282 7.93 26.38 -17.12
N MET A 283 8.69 26.04 -18.16
CA MET A 283 8.51 24.78 -18.88
C MET A 283 9.84 24.26 -19.40
N ILE A 284 10.06 22.96 -19.26
CA ILE A 284 11.21 22.29 -19.87
C ILE A 284 10.95 22.13 -21.37
N LYS A 285 11.81 22.76 -22.17
CA LYS A 285 11.87 22.58 -23.62
C LYS A 285 13.30 22.33 -24.08
N PRO A 286 13.50 21.52 -25.13
CA PRO A 286 14.79 21.44 -25.80
C PRO A 286 15.18 22.85 -26.28
N SER A 287 16.29 23.36 -25.78
CA SER A 287 16.83 24.66 -26.20
C SER A 287 18.32 24.50 -26.45
N GLY A 288 18.83 25.16 -27.48
CA GLY A 288 20.26 25.25 -27.72
C GLY A 288 20.88 26.15 -26.64
N LEU A 289 21.64 25.57 -25.72
CA LEU A 289 22.41 26.33 -24.74
C LEU A 289 23.82 26.57 -25.27
N LEU A 290 24.25 27.83 -25.29
CA LEU A 290 25.65 28.19 -25.48
C LEU A 290 26.35 28.12 -24.11
N THR A 291 27.28 27.18 -23.95
CA THR A 291 28.11 27.12 -22.74
C THR A 291 29.13 28.25 -22.75
N ILE A 292 28.90 29.30 -21.95
CA ILE A 292 29.85 30.39 -21.76
C ILE A 292 30.74 30.03 -20.56
N VAL A 293 31.97 29.58 -20.83
CA VAL A 293 32.98 29.35 -19.80
C VAL A 293 33.66 30.68 -19.49
N VAL A 294 33.34 31.29 -18.35
CA VAL A 294 34.05 32.48 -17.88
C VAL A 294 35.42 32.02 -17.35
N TRP A 295 36.47 32.26 -18.13
CA TRP A 295 37.85 32.14 -17.65
C TRP A 295 38.11 33.28 -16.67
N GLN A 296 37.94 33.02 -15.37
CA GLN A 296 38.41 33.91 -14.32
C GLN A 296 39.92 33.70 -14.13
N SER A 297 40.72 33.95 -15.17
CA SER A 297 42.16 34.10 -15.02
C SER A 297 42.42 35.39 -14.27
N ARG A 298 42.74 35.27 -12.96
CA ARG A 298 43.48 36.23 -12.13
C ARG A 298 43.44 37.67 -12.67
N LEU A 299 42.46 38.45 -12.22
CA LEU A 299 42.68 39.90 -12.09
C LEU A 299 43.69 40.08 -10.94
N LEU A 300 44.98 39.97 -11.26
CA LEU A 300 46.02 40.55 -10.42
C LEU A 300 45.98 42.06 -10.69
N MET A 301 45.74 42.84 -9.64
CA MET A 301 45.95 44.29 -9.70
C MET A 301 47.44 44.59 -9.96
N PRO A 302 47.75 45.69 -10.66
CA PRO A 302 49.13 46.13 -10.90
C PRO A 302 49.89 46.41 -9.61
#